data_AF-A0A522M171-F1
#
_entry.id   AF-A0A522M171-F1
#
_cell.length_a   1.000
_cell.length_b   1.000
_cell.length_c   1.000
_cell.angle_alpha   90.00
_cell.angle_beta   90.00
_cell.angle_gamma   90.00
#
_symmetry.space_group_name_H-M   'P 1'
#
loop_
_entity.id
_entity.type
_entity.pdbx_description
1 polymer ?
#
loop_
_entity_poly.entity_id
_entity_poly.type
_entity_poly.pdbx_seq_one_letter_code
_entity_poly.pdbx_strand_id
1 'polypeptide(L)'
;MRVRGRFRTAALALAAGGLFPALAAAAGEKQEKLVHVADTRGLSGFNLYFANLYNTNRLLFTLEAILLTIVMGVTLGYLMDKLVALIGLDLSKRDVKE
;
A
#
# COMPACT_ATOMS: atom_id res chain seq x y z
N MET A 1 37.58 -21.53 -8.35
CA MET A 1 36.24 -21.03 -8.76
C MET A 1 35.04 -21.91 -8.31
N ARG A 2 35.14 -22.78 -7.28
CA ARG A 2 34.06 -23.73 -6.91
C ARG A 2 33.10 -23.26 -5.80
N VAL A 3 33.42 -22.16 -5.12
CA VAL A 3 32.69 -21.67 -3.93
C VAL A 3 31.40 -20.93 -4.29
N ARG A 4 31.37 -20.28 -5.46
CA ARG A 4 30.21 -19.48 -5.95
C ARG A 4 28.95 -20.32 -6.21
N GLY A 5 29.13 -21.61 -6.54
CA GLY A 5 28.02 -22.56 -6.78
C GLY A 5 27.29 -23.00 -5.51
N ARG A 6 28.04 -23.30 -4.43
CA ARG A 6 27.46 -23.74 -3.14
C ARG A 6 26.68 -22.64 -2.43
N PHE A 7 27.11 -21.38 -2.56
CA PHE A 7 26.37 -20.23 -2.03
C PHE A 7 25.05 -20.00 -2.76
N ARG A 8 25.01 -20.19 -4.08
CA ARG A 8 23.77 -20.07 -4.87
C ARG A 8 22.76 -21.17 -4.52
N THR A 9 23.22 -22.40 -4.35
CA THR A 9 22.33 -23.52 -3.95
C THR A 9 21.85 -23.38 -2.51
N ALA A 10 22.70 -22.89 -1.60
CA ALA A 10 22.30 -22.63 -0.21
C ALA A 10 21.29 -21.47 -0.10
N ALA A 11 21.49 -20.40 -0.87
CA ALA A 11 20.55 -19.28 -0.93
C ALA A 11 19.19 -19.70 -1.53
N LEU A 12 19.20 -20.56 -2.56
CA LEU A 12 17.96 -21.10 -3.14
C LEU A 12 17.21 -22.00 -2.16
N ALA A 13 17.92 -22.82 -1.38
CA ALA A 13 17.34 -23.69 -0.36
C ALA A 13 16.76 -22.90 0.81
N LEU A 14 17.42 -21.81 1.23
CA LEU A 14 16.91 -20.88 2.25
C LEU A 14 15.67 -20.12 1.76
N ALA A 15 15.70 -19.63 0.51
CA ALA A 15 14.54 -18.98 -0.09
C ALA A 15 13.36 -19.95 -0.23
N ALA A 16 13.60 -21.18 -0.68
CA ALA A 16 12.58 -22.22 -0.74
C ALA A 16 12.02 -22.53 0.66
N GLY A 17 12.88 -22.77 1.65
CA GLY A 17 12.47 -23.06 3.03
C GLY A 17 11.66 -21.94 3.70
N GLY A 18 11.91 -20.67 3.34
CA GLY A 18 11.11 -19.53 3.80
C GLY A 18 9.78 -19.34 3.06
N LEU A 19 9.72 -19.71 1.78
CA LEU A 19 8.50 -19.57 0.96
C LEU A 19 7.51 -20.73 1.14
N PHE A 20 7.98 -21.94 1.48
CA PHE A 20 7.12 -23.10 1.76
C PHE A 20 6.08 -22.88 2.87
N PRO A 21 6.41 -22.34 4.05
CA PRO A 21 5.41 -22.07 5.09
C PRO A 21 4.45 -20.94 4.68
N ALA A 22 4.91 -19.97 3.87
CA ALA A 22 4.04 -18.91 3.35
C ALA A 22 2.98 -19.47 2.36
N LEU A 23 3.37 -20.43 1.51
CA LEU A 23 2.45 -21.15 0.62
C LEU A 23 1.49 -22.07 1.38
N ALA A 24 1.97 -22.74 2.45
CA ALA A 24 1.13 -23.57 3.30
C ALA A 24 0.11 -22.74 4.10
N ALA A 25 0.49 -21.55 4.58
CA ALA A 25 -0.41 -20.62 5.24
C ALA A 25 -1.43 -19.97 4.27
N ALA A 26 -1.09 -19.88 2.98
CA ALA A 26 -2.02 -19.44 1.93
C ALA A 26 -3.04 -20.52 1.51
N ALA A 27 -2.86 -21.76 1.95
CA ALA A 27 -3.75 -22.90 1.68
C ALA A 27 -4.76 -23.16 2.83
N GLY A 28 -5.08 -22.14 3.62
CA GLY A 28 -6.20 -22.20 4.57
C GLY A 28 -7.53 -22.51 3.86
N GLU A 29 -8.49 -23.10 4.59
CA GLU A 29 -9.79 -23.51 4.05
C GLU A 29 -10.39 -22.42 3.16
N LYS A 30 -10.97 -22.86 2.02
CA LYS A 30 -11.65 -22.01 1.05
C LYS A 30 -12.75 -21.25 1.79
N GLN A 31 -12.43 -20.02 2.25
CA GLN A 31 -13.33 -19.27 3.10
C GLN A 31 -14.70 -19.23 2.42
N GLU A 32 -15.71 -19.78 3.11
CA GLU A 32 -17.10 -19.72 2.67
C GLU A 32 -17.39 -18.32 2.19
N LYS A 33 -18.06 -18.21 1.03
CA LYS A 33 -18.38 -17.00 0.29
C LYS A 33 -18.46 -15.79 1.23
N LEU A 34 -17.32 -15.12 1.44
CA LEU A 34 -17.24 -13.92 2.26
C LEU A 34 -18.10 -12.90 1.56
N VAL A 35 -19.30 -12.69 2.11
CA VAL A 35 -20.19 -11.63 1.66
C VAL A 35 -19.50 -10.34 2.07
N HIS A 36 -18.71 -9.80 1.13
CA HIS A 36 -17.98 -8.55 1.30
C HIS A 36 -18.99 -7.42 1.47
N VAL A 37 -19.33 -7.10 2.72
CA VAL A 37 -20.22 -6.02 3.13
C VAL A 37 -19.58 -5.39 4.36
N ALA A 38 -19.45 -4.07 4.36
CA ALA A 38 -19.00 -3.33 5.52
C ALA A 38 -20.10 -3.30 6.57
N ASP A 39 -19.77 -3.61 7.83
CA ASP A 39 -20.72 -3.44 8.93
C ASP A 39 -20.91 -1.94 9.20
N THR A 40 -22.14 -1.46 9.04
CA THR A 40 -22.51 -0.06 9.22
C THR A 40 -23.10 0.22 10.61
N ARG A 41 -23.25 -0.81 11.45
CA ARG A 41 -23.82 -0.68 12.79
C ARG A 41 -22.85 0.09 13.69
N GLY A 42 -23.34 1.18 14.29
CA GLY A 42 -22.55 2.02 15.18
C GLY A 42 -21.57 2.98 14.47
N LEU A 43 -21.57 3.03 13.14
CA LEU A 43 -20.82 4.05 12.40
C LEU A 43 -21.63 5.34 12.27
N SER A 44 -20.94 6.48 12.34
CA SER A 44 -21.52 7.81 12.13
C SER A 44 -20.60 8.69 11.29
N GLY A 45 -21.15 9.75 10.70
CA GLY A 45 -20.39 10.74 9.93
C GLY A 45 -19.73 10.15 8.69
N PHE A 46 -18.47 10.54 8.43
CA PHE A 46 -17.71 10.10 7.25
C PHE A 46 -17.51 8.58 7.19
N ASN A 47 -17.33 7.92 8.34
CA ASN A 47 -17.17 6.46 8.36
C ASN A 47 -18.43 5.74 7.88
N LEU A 48 -19.61 6.24 8.27
CA LEU A 48 -20.89 5.71 7.79
C LEU A 48 -21.09 5.99 6.30
N TYR A 49 -20.69 7.17 5.82
CA TYR A 49 -20.73 7.52 4.40
C TYR A 49 -19.92 6.53 3.55
N PHE A 50 -18.64 6.33 3.89
CA PHE A 50 -17.76 5.42 3.15
C PHE A 50 -18.21 3.96 3.22
N ALA A 51 -18.69 3.51 4.38
CA ALA A 51 -19.21 2.16 4.55
C ALA A 51 -20.49 1.93 3.73
N ASN A 52 -21.40 2.90 3.69
CA ASN A 52 -22.60 2.84 2.84
C ASN A 52 -22.24 2.89 1.36
N LEU A 53 -21.26 3.70 0.95
CA LEU A 53 -20.82 3.79 -0.43
C LEU A 53 -20.17 2.47 -0.89
N TYR A 54 -19.34 1.86 -0.05
CA TYR A 54 -18.76 0.53 -0.31
C TYR A 54 -19.82 -0.56 -0.53
N ASN A 55 -20.91 -0.50 0.24
CA ASN A 55 -22.01 -1.46 0.19
C ASN A 55 -22.95 -1.24 -1.00
N THR A 56 -23.20 0.01 -1.40
CA THR A 56 -24.14 0.36 -2.47
C THR A 56 -23.49 0.42 -3.85
N ASN A 57 -22.31 1.03 -3.98
CA ASN A 57 -21.59 1.17 -5.23
C ASN A 57 -20.06 1.14 -5.04
N ARG A 58 -19.49 -0.05 -5.19
CA ARG A 58 -18.07 -0.31 -4.97
C ARG A 58 -17.15 0.40 -5.98
N LEU A 59 -17.64 0.69 -7.19
CA LEU A 59 -16.88 1.45 -8.20
C LEU A 59 -16.70 2.89 -7.75
N LEU A 60 -17.78 3.55 -7.31
CA LEU A 60 -17.71 4.92 -6.79
C LEU A 60 -16.82 5.00 -5.54
N PHE A 61 -16.95 4.05 -4.61
CA PHE A 61 -16.06 3.96 -3.45
C PHE A 61 -14.58 3.90 -3.85
N THR A 62 -14.26 3.08 -4.86
CA THR A 62 -12.88 2.92 -5.34
C THR A 62 -12.36 4.20 -5.99
N LEU A 63 -13.18 4.88 -6.79
CA LEU A 63 -12.82 6.15 -7.42
C LEU A 63 -12.59 7.26 -6.39
N GLU A 64 -13.42 7.33 -5.35
CA GLU A 64 -13.21 8.28 -4.25
C GLU A 64 -11.93 7.97 -3.48
N ALA A 65 -11.64 6.71 -3.18
CA ALA A 65 -10.41 6.32 -2.52
C ALA A 65 -9.16 6.72 -3.33
N ILE A 66 -9.20 6.52 -4.66
CA ILE A 66 -8.13 6.96 -5.57
C ILE A 66 -7.99 8.49 -5.51
N LEU A 67 -9.09 9.22 -5.62
CA LEU A 67 -9.10 10.68 -5.59
C LEU A 67 -8.50 11.22 -4.29
N LEU A 68 -8.94 10.68 -3.14
CA LEU A 68 -8.40 11.05 -1.83
C LEU A 68 -6.90 10.77 -1.73
N THR A 69 -6.44 9.63 -2.25
CA THR A 69 -5.01 9.29 -2.25
C THR A 69 -4.20 10.30 -3.07
N ILE A 70 -4.67 10.68 -4.25
CA ILE A 70 -4.01 11.68 -5.10
C ILE A 70 -3.96 13.04 -4.38
N VAL A 71 -5.08 13.49 -3.85
CA VAL A 71 -5.18 14.79 -3.16
C VAL A 71 -4.28 14.82 -1.93
N MET A 72 -4.31 13.78 -1.10
CA MET A 72 -3.46 13.69 0.09
C MET A 72 -1.97 13.60 -0.27
N GLY A 73 -1.61 12.83 -1.30
CA GLY A 73 -0.24 12.70 -1.78
C GLY A 73 0.33 14.03 -2.29
N VAL A 74 -0.43 14.75 -3.13
CA VAL A 74 -0.04 16.07 -3.62
C VAL A 74 0.05 17.08 -2.49
N THR A 75 -0.91 17.05 -1.56
CA THR A 75 -0.91 17.95 -0.40
C THR A 75 0.31 17.72 0.48
N LEU A 76 0.66 16.46 0.75
CA LEU A 76 1.83 16.12 1.55
C LEU A 76 3.14 16.51 0.85
N GLY A 77 3.25 16.28 -0.45
CA GLY A 77 4.40 16.70 -1.25
C GLY A 77 4.59 18.21 -1.21
N TYR A 78 3.51 18.96 -1.48
CA TYR A 78 3.52 20.42 -1.40
C TYR A 78 3.88 20.93 -0.01
N LEU A 79 3.34 20.30 1.04
CA LEU A 79 3.67 20.66 2.43
C LEU A 79 5.15 20.42 2.71
N MET A 80 5.70 19.30 2.24
CA MET A 80 7.12 18.99 2.40
C MET A 80 7.99 20.02 1.69
N ASP A 81 7.66 20.43 0.48
CA ASP A 81 8.39 21.48 -0.24
C ASP A 81 8.42 22.78 0.56
N LYS A 82 7.32 23.14 1.23
CA LYS A 82 7.25 24.31 2.13
C LYS A 82 8.10 24.15 3.38
N LEU A 83 8.10 22.96 4.00
CA LEU A 83 8.93 22.69 5.17
C LEU A 83 10.43 22.74 4.82
N VAL A 84 10.81 22.20 3.66
CA VAL A 84 12.19 22.23 3.16
C VAL A 84 12.62 23.66 2.80
N ALA A 85 11.71 24.47 2.25
CA ALA A 85 11.96 25.90 2.04
C ALA A 85 12.15 26.66 3.36
N LEU A 86 11.41 26.29 4.43
CA LEU A 86 11.52 26.92 5.75
C LEU A 86 12.91 26.72 6.38
N ILE A 87 13.52 25.54 6.18
CA ILE A 87 14.86 25.22 6.69
C ILE A 87 16.00 25.79 5.83
N GLY A 88 15.68 26.57 4.78
CA GLY A 88 16.66 27.24 3.92
C GLY A 88 17.25 26.40 2.80
N LEU A 89 16.74 25.18 2.57
CA LEU A 89 17.06 24.35 1.41
C LEU A 89 16.12 24.71 0.26
N ASP A 90 16.36 25.84 -0.40
CA ASP A 90 15.61 26.20 -1.60
C ASP A 90 16.10 25.36 -2.80
N LEU A 91 15.35 24.31 -3.14
CA LEU A 91 15.61 23.48 -4.31
C LEU A 91 15.13 24.14 -5.62
N SER A 92 14.42 25.28 -5.58
CA SER A 92 13.92 25.95 -6.79
C SER A 92 15.01 26.59 -7.65
N LYS A 93 16.22 26.80 -7.12
CA LYS A 93 17.33 27.48 -7.84
C LYS A 93 18.50 26.59 -8.18
N ARG A 94 18.38 25.27 -8.03
CA ARG A 94 19.46 24.34 -8.39
C ARG A 94 19.42 24.10 -9.89
N ASP A 95 20.39 24.69 -10.58
CA ASP A 95 20.80 24.30 -11.93
C ASP A 95 21.09 22.79 -11.90
N VAL A 96 20.19 21.99 -12.47
CA VAL A 96 20.36 20.54 -12.59
C VAL A 96 21.47 20.35 -13.60
N LYS A 97 22.72 20.43 -13.14
CA LYS A 97 23.87 20.03 -13.93
C LYS A 97 23.82 18.52 -14.05
N GLU A 98 23.39 18.06 -15.22
CA GLU A 98 23.60 16.69 -15.70
C GLU A 98 25.09 16.32 -15.71
#